data_AF-A0AAW9BP37-F1
#
_entry.id   AF-A0AAW9BP37-F1
#
_cell.length_a   1.000
_cell.length_b   1.000
_cell.length_c   1.000
_cell.angle_alpha   90.00
_cell.angle_beta   90.00
_cell.angle_gamma   90.00
#
_symmetry.space_group_name_H-M   'P 1'
#
loop_
_entity.id
_entity.type
_entity.pdbx_description
1 polymer ?
#
loop_
_entity_poly.entity_id
_entity_poly.type
_entity_poly.pdbx_seq_one_letter_code
_entity_poly.pdbx_strand_id
1 'polypeptide(L)'
;YIEKELSWLSFNERVLQEAADKTVPLIERIRFLGIFSNNLDEFYKVRFADVKRRILINQERGGSDNSKRLLSKMQAKALKLNEQFDELYSELIREMARRRIFLVNEHQLDEAQEKWITKYFRKEVMPHITPLLMKDEIDVLQFLKDEYAYIAVELRKEDHSQYALIEIPTDHLPRFVMVPEQKGKRRKTIILLDSIIRYCLDELFKGFFDYDELAGYAM
;
A
#
# COMPACT_ATOMS: atom_id res chain seq x y z
N TYR A 1 -18.84 -21.97 22.12
CA TYR A 1 -19.19 -21.21 20.89
C TYR A 1 -17.93 -20.51 20.41
N ILE A 2 -17.64 -20.48 19.10
CA ILE A 2 -16.50 -19.72 18.55
C ILE A 2 -16.95 -18.27 18.38
N GLU A 3 -16.14 -17.32 18.85
CA GLU A 3 -16.42 -15.89 18.70
C GLU A 3 -16.54 -15.51 17.22
N LYS A 4 -17.56 -14.73 16.88
CA LYS A 4 -17.92 -14.43 15.48
C LYS A 4 -16.78 -13.74 14.74
N GLU A 5 -16.04 -12.89 15.44
CA GLU A 5 -14.90 -12.13 14.94
C GLU A 5 -13.72 -13.06 14.58
N LEU A 6 -13.47 -14.10 15.38
CA LEU A 6 -12.44 -15.11 15.08
C LEU A 6 -12.87 -16.04 13.93
N SER A 7 -14.17 -16.34 13.85
CA SER A 7 -14.75 -17.10 12.73
C SER A 7 -14.63 -16.32 11.42
N TRP A 8 -14.84 -15.00 11.46
CA TRP A 8 -14.64 -14.14 10.29
C TRP A 8 -13.17 -14.14 9.83
N LEU A 9 -12.21 -14.06 10.75
CA LEU A 9 -10.79 -14.19 10.37
C LEU A 9 -10.47 -15.58 9.77
N SER A 10 -11.14 -16.65 10.22
CA SER A 10 -11.02 -17.97 9.57
C SER A 10 -11.68 -18.02 8.20
N PHE A 11 -12.70 -17.21 7.96
CA PHE A 11 -13.24 -17.07 6.62
C PHE A 11 -12.22 -16.38 5.70
N ASN A 12 -11.60 -15.28 6.15
CA ASN A 12 -10.58 -14.60 5.35
C ASN A 12 -9.33 -15.46 5.15
N GLU A 13 -8.96 -16.29 6.12
CA GLU A 13 -7.92 -17.32 5.98
C GLU A 13 -8.20 -18.28 4.80
N ARG A 14 -9.46 -18.64 4.54
CA ARG A 14 -9.81 -19.45 3.35
C ARG A 14 -9.62 -18.69 2.04
N VAL A 15 -9.84 -17.37 2.02
CA VAL A 15 -9.51 -16.54 0.86
C VAL A 15 -8.01 -16.59 0.57
N LEU A 16 -7.18 -16.58 1.62
CA LEU A 16 -5.73 -16.74 1.50
C LEU A 16 -5.33 -18.15 1.00
N GLN A 17 -6.10 -19.18 1.34
CA GLN A 17 -5.92 -20.54 0.80
C GLN A 17 -6.15 -20.59 -0.72
N GLU A 18 -7.14 -19.86 -1.25
CA GLU A 18 -7.35 -19.75 -2.71
C GLU A 18 -6.18 -19.06 -3.41
N ALA A 19 -5.55 -18.07 -2.76
CA ALA A 19 -4.31 -17.47 -3.25
C ALA A 19 -3.12 -18.45 -3.24
N ALA A 20 -3.12 -19.44 -2.34
CA ALA A 20 -2.07 -20.44 -2.22
C ALA A 20 -2.27 -21.66 -3.14
N ASP A 21 -3.50 -21.91 -3.59
CA ASP A 21 -3.84 -23.09 -4.39
C ASP A 21 -3.26 -23.03 -5.81
N LYS A 22 -2.31 -23.92 -6.12
CA LYS A 22 -1.64 -23.99 -7.42
C LYS A 22 -2.54 -24.45 -8.57
N THR A 23 -3.72 -24.98 -8.28
CA THR A 23 -4.75 -25.28 -9.29
C THR A 23 -5.43 -24.01 -9.81
N VAL A 24 -5.41 -22.92 -9.02
CA VAL A 24 -5.93 -21.61 -9.39
C VAL A 24 -4.94 -20.88 -10.31
N PRO A 25 -5.39 -20.28 -11.43
CA PRO A 25 -4.52 -19.51 -12.32
C PRO A 25 -3.76 -18.40 -11.56
N LEU A 26 -2.49 -18.19 -11.94
CA LEU A 26 -1.58 -17.28 -11.22
C LEU A 26 -2.16 -15.87 -11.00
N ILE A 27 -2.82 -15.30 -12.01
CA ILE A 27 -3.39 -13.96 -11.90
C ILE A 27 -4.59 -13.93 -10.96
N GLU A 28 -5.40 -14.99 -10.93
CA GLU A 28 -6.52 -15.10 -9.98
C GLU A 28 -5.99 -15.24 -8.55
N ARG A 29 -4.89 -15.97 -8.33
CA ARG A 29 -4.22 -16.02 -7.01
C ARG A 29 -3.77 -14.64 -6.51
N ILE A 30 -3.22 -13.82 -7.39
CA ILE A 30 -2.85 -12.43 -7.06
C ILE A 30 -4.10 -11.59 -6.74
N ARG A 31 -5.21 -11.80 -7.46
CA ARG A 31 -6.48 -11.13 -7.13
C ARG A 31 -7.02 -11.57 -5.77
N PHE A 32 -6.88 -12.84 -5.40
CA PHE A 32 -7.25 -13.32 -4.06
C PHE A 32 -6.44 -12.65 -2.95
N LEU A 33 -5.17 -12.31 -3.16
CA LEU A 33 -4.44 -11.44 -2.23
C LEU A 33 -5.13 -10.08 -2.06
N GLY A 34 -5.55 -9.46 -3.17
CA GLY A 34 -6.31 -8.19 -3.11
C GLY A 34 -7.64 -8.32 -2.38
N ILE A 35 -8.38 -9.41 -2.61
CA ILE A 35 -9.64 -9.70 -1.89
C ILE A 35 -9.38 -9.89 -0.40
N PHE A 36 -8.34 -10.64 -0.03
CA PHE A 36 -7.93 -10.85 1.36
C PHE A 36 -7.64 -9.52 2.06
N SER A 37 -6.87 -8.62 1.43
CA SER A 37 -6.54 -7.30 1.97
C SER A 37 -7.78 -6.44 2.15
N ASN A 38 -8.63 -6.33 1.12
CA ASN A 38 -9.86 -5.55 1.18
C ASN A 38 -10.81 -6.04 2.30
N ASN A 39 -10.94 -7.35 2.45
CA ASN A 39 -11.71 -7.93 3.54
C ASN A 39 -11.10 -7.56 4.90
N LEU A 40 -9.79 -7.65 5.04
CA LEU A 40 -9.09 -7.34 6.30
C LEU A 40 -9.27 -5.86 6.69
N ASP A 41 -9.30 -4.95 5.71
CA ASP A 41 -9.61 -3.54 5.93
C ASP A 41 -11.04 -3.35 6.47
N GLU A 42 -12.04 -4.02 5.89
CA GLU A 42 -13.41 -4.03 6.39
C GLU A 42 -13.47 -4.58 7.83
N PHE A 43 -12.69 -5.62 8.14
CA PHE A 43 -12.60 -6.17 9.49
C PHE A 43 -12.08 -5.17 10.50
N TYR A 44 -11.05 -4.38 10.16
CA TYR A 44 -10.54 -3.35 11.06
C TYR A 44 -11.53 -2.20 11.23
N LYS A 45 -12.15 -1.75 10.14
CA LYS A 45 -13.12 -0.64 10.16
C LYS A 45 -14.37 -0.96 10.98
N VAL A 46 -14.91 -2.17 10.83
CA VAL A 46 -16.20 -2.53 11.45
C VAL A 46 -15.99 -3.36 12.71
N ARG A 47 -15.45 -4.57 12.56
CA ARG A 47 -15.49 -5.59 13.62
C ARG A 47 -14.50 -5.30 14.75
N PHE A 48 -13.30 -4.84 14.40
CA PHE A 48 -12.28 -4.48 15.38
C PHE A 48 -12.67 -3.22 16.16
N ALA A 49 -13.21 -2.21 15.48
CA ALA A 49 -13.76 -1.01 16.10
C ALA A 49 -14.91 -1.33 17.08
N ASP A 50 -15.83 -2.22 16.70
CA ASP A 50 -16.91 -2.67 17.56
C ASP A 50 -16.40 -3.33 18.85
N VAL A 51 -15.41 -4.23 18.75
CA VAL A 51 -14.81 -4.88 19.93
C VAL A 51 -14.11 -3.86 20.82
N LYS A 52 -13.38 -2.89 20.24
CA LYS A 52 -12.78 -1.77 21.00
C LYS A 52 -13.85 -0.96 21.74
N ARG A 53 -14.97 -0.63 21.10
CA ARG A 53 -16.08 0.08 21.74
C ARG A 53 -16.70 -0.71 22.89
N ARG A 54 -16.86 -2.03 22.74
CA ARG A 54 -17.33 -2.92 23.82
C ARG A 54 -16.38 -2.91 25.02
N ILE A 55 -15.07 -2.90 24.78
CA ILE A 55 -14.06 -2.82 25.84
C ILE A 55 -14.22 -1.51 26.63
N LEU A 56 -14.33 -0.38 25.93
CA LEU A 56 -14.48 0.93 26.58
C LEU A 56 -15.72 0.99 27.49
N ILE A 57 -16.88 0.57 26.98
CA ILE A 57 -18.13 0.54 27.74
C ILE A 57 -18.03 -0.41 28.95
N ASN A 58 -17.38 -1.56 28.79
CA ASN A 58 -17.21 -2.51 29.89
C ASN A 58 -16.24 -1.99 30.96
N GLN A 59 -15.20 -1.24 30.59
CA GLN A 59 -14.28 -0.62 31.55
C GLN A 59 -14.98 0.42 32.43
N GLU A 60 -15.85 1.25 31.84
CA GLU A 60 -16.64 2.24 32.60
C GLU A 60 -17.63 1.59 33.58
N ARG A 61 -18.09 0.36 33.28
CA ARG A 61 -19.09 -0.37 34.08
C ARG A 61 -18.49 -1.41 35.04
N GLY A 62 -17.17 -1.49 35.17
CA GLY A 62 -16.49 -2.50 36.00
C GLY A 62 -16.64 -3.95 35.50
N GLY A 63 -16.86 -4.12 34.19
CA GLY A 63 -17.15 -5.40 33.54
C GLY A 63 -15.93 -6.30 33.27
N SER A 64 -16.21 -7.51 32.77
CA SER A 64 -15.25 -8.60 32.54
C SER A 64 -14.21 -8.30 31.42
N ASP A 65 -13.00 -8.85 31.59
CA ASP A 65 -11.85 -8.73 30.68
C ASP A 65 -11.96 -9.59 29.39
N ASN A 66 -13.08 -10.28 29.18
CA ASN A 66 -13.29 -11.18 28.04
C ASN A 66 -13.11 -10.48 26.68
N SER A 67 -13.58 -9.24 26.53
CA SER A 67 -13.42 -8.48 25.28
C SER A 67 -11.96 -8.12 24.99
N LYS A 68 -11.13 -7.87 26.01
CA LYS A 68 -9.69 -7.65 25.81
C LYS A 68 -8.99 -8.93 25.36
N ARG A 69 -9.31 -10.06 25.99
CA ARG A 69 -8.81 -11.38 25.57
C ARG A 69 -9.21 -11.70 24.13
N LEU A 70 -10.43 -11.36 23.72
CA LEU A 70 -10.88 -11.50 22.33
C LEU A 70 -10.06 -10.61 21.40
N LEU A 71 -9.86 -9.34 21.73
CA LEU A 71 -9.05 -8.41 20.94
C LEU A 71 -7.62 -8.93 20.75
N SER A 72 -6.97 -9.40 21.81
CA SER A 72 -5.62 -9.98 21.72
C SER A 72 -5.59 -11.22 20.81
N LYS A 73 -6.62 -12.08 20.87
CA LYS A 73 -6.74 -13.24 19.96
C LYS A 73 -6.95 -12.82 18.51
N MET A 74 -7.76 -11.78 18.26
CA MET A 74 -7.98 -11.22 16.93
C MET A 74 -6.67 -10.66 16.35
N GLN A 75 -5.92 -9.88 17.14
CA GLN A 75 -4.62 -9.33 16.73
C GLN A 75 -3.60 -10.42 16.44
N ALA A 76 -3.46 -11.42 17.33
CA ALA A 76 -2.53 -12.51 17.14
C ALA A 76 -2.84 -13.32 15.87
N LYS A 77 -4.13 -13.55 15.59
CA LYS A 77 -4.55 -14.24 14.37
C LYS A 77 -4.33 -13.39 13.11
N ALA A 78 -4.68 -12.11 13.15
CA ALA A 78 -4.46 -11.21 12.02
C ALA A 78 -2.97 -11.09 11.69
N LEU A 79 -2.10 -10.98 12.70
CA LEU A 79 -0.65 -10.97 12.51
C LEU A 79 -0.15 -12.23 11.80
N LYS A 80 -0.58 -13.42 12.26
CA LYS A 80 -0.23 -14.68 11.62
C LYS A 80 -0.71 -14.75 10.16
N LEU A 81 -1.89 -14.23 9.86
CA LEU A 81 -2.41 -14.20 8.49
C LEU A 81 -1.62 -13.21 7.61
N ASN A 82 -1.15 -12.08 8.17
CA ASN A 82 -0.27 -11.15 7.46
C ASN A 82 1.10 -11.76 7.15
N GLU A 83 1.69 -12.50 8.08
CA GLU A 83 2.94 -13.24 7.83
C GLU A 83 2.77 -14.24 6.67
N GLN A 84 1.66 -14.99 6.66
CA GLN A 84 1.34 -15.90 5.55
C GLN A 84 1.09 -15.16 4.22
N PHE A 85 0.47 -13.98 4.27
CA PHE A 85 0.27 -13.12 3.11
C PHE A 85 1.61 -12.70 2.50
N ASP A 86 2.57 -12.25 3.31
CA ASP A 86 3.87 -11.78 2.83
C ASP A 86 4.70 -12.90 2.19
N GLU A 87 4.68 -14.09 2.79
CA GLU A 87 5.30 -15.29 2.24
C GLU A 87 4.72 -15.65 0.87
N LEU A 88 3.39 -15.66 0.77
CA LEU A 88 2.66 -16.01 -0.44
C LEU A 88 2.83 -14.95 -1.52
N TYR A 89 2.75 -13.67 -1.17
CA TYR A 89 3.04 -12.55 -2.07
C TYR A 89 4.43 -12.72 -2.68
N SER A 90 5.45 -12.98 -1.85
CA SER A 90 6.82 -13.21 -2.31
C SER A 90 6.93 -14.43 -3.24
N GLU A 91 6.21 -15.52 -2.97
CA GLU A 91 6.14 -16.69 -3.86
C GLU A 91 5.51 -16.32 -5.21
N LEU A 92 4.37 -15.62 -5.21
CA LEU A 92 3.64 -15.27 -6.42
C LEU A 92 4.44 -14.30 -7.30
N ILE A 93 5.13 -13.30 -6.72
CA ILE A 93 6.03 -12.42 -7.48
C ILE A 93 7.16 -13.22 -8.15
N ARG A 94 7.74 -14.21 -7.46
CA ARG A 94 8.73 -15.11 -8.07
C ARG A 94 8.13 -15.97 -9.17
N GLU A 95 6.90 -16.46 -9.01
CA GLU A 95 6.22 -17.24 -10.04
C GLU A 95 5.89 -16.39 -11.29
N MET A 96 5.47 -15.14 -11.10
CA MET A 96 5.29 -14.17 -12.19
C MET A 96 6.60 -13.98 -12.97
N ALA A 97 7.72 -13.80 -12.26
CA ALA A 97 9.03 -13.61 -12.88
C ALA A 97 9.43 -14.81 -13.75
N ARG A 98 9.14 -16.05 -13.31
CA ARG A 98 9.35 -17.28 -14.11
C ARG A 98 8.52 -17.29 -15.40
N ARG A 99 7.34 -16.67 -15.38
CA ARG A 99 6.48 -16.45 -16.56
C ARG A 99 6.81 -15.18 -17.33
N ARG A 100 7.96 -14.55 -17.04
CA ARG A 100 8.49 -13.32 -17.67
C ARG A 100 7.66 -12.06 -17.40
N ILE A 101 6.88 -12.05 -16.32
CA ILE A 101 6.15 -10.88 -15.83
C ILE A 101 6.87 -10.38 -14.58
N PHE A 102 7.34 -9.14 -14.59
CA PHE A 102 8.17 -8.58 -13.54
C PHE A 102 7.46 -7.37 -12.94
N LEU A 103 7.14 -7.44 -11.66
CA LEU A 103 6.79 -6.27 -10.88
C LEU A 103 8.09 -5.69 -10.33
N VAL A 104 8.47 -4.48 -10.76
CA VAL A 104 9.72 -3.83 -10.38
C VAL A 104 9.45 -2.56 -9.59
N ASN A 105 10.45 -2.12 -8.83
CA ASN A 105 10.44 -0.82 -8.15
C ASN A 105 11.38 0.19 -8.84
N GLU A 106 11.41 1.40 -8.32
CA GLU A 106 12.20 2.55 -8.79
C GLU A 106 13.72 2.29 -8.82
N HIS A 107 14.22 1.33 -8.04
CA HIS A 107 15.65 0.99 -7.96
C HIS A 107 16.07 -0.12 -8.95
N GLN A 108 15.12 -0.67 -9.72
CA GLN A 108 15.32 -1.82 -10.60
C GLN A 108 15.14 -1.48 -12.08
N LEU A 109 15.13 -0.19 -12.41
CA LEU A 109 14.93 0.33 -13.75
C LEU A 109 16.26 0.39 -14.52
N ASP A 110 16.19 0.16 -15.84
CA ASP A 110 17.30 0.47 -16.73
C ASP A 110 17.20 1.91 -17.28
N GLU A 111 18.29 2.48 -17.80
CA GLU A 111 18.34 3.87 -18.29
C GLU A 111 17.26 4.21 -19.33
N ALA A 112 16.82 3.24 -20.12
CA ALA A 112 15.78 3.47 -21.12
C ALA A 112 14.40 3.53 -20.47
N GLN A 113 14.16 2.67 -19.49
CA GLN A 113 12.95 2.65 -18.67
C GLN A 113 12.85 3.92 -17.83
N GLU A 114 13.95 4.37 -17.22
CA GLU A 114 14.04 5.64 -16.48
C GLU A 114 13.62 6.83 -17.33
N LYS A 115 14.22 6.99 -18.53
CA LYS A 115 13.86 8.06 -19.47
C LYS A 115 12.38 8.01 -19.87
N TRP A 116 11.84 6.81 -20.05
CA TRP A 116 10.43 6.64 -20.36
C TRP A 116 9.54 7.02 -19.17
N ILE A 117 9.88 6.59 -17.97
CA ILE A 117 9.14 6.89 -16.73
C ILE A 117 9.13 8.38 -16.48
N THR A 118 10.26 9.09 -16.58
CA THR A 118 10.30 10.55 -16.40
C THR A 118 9.40 11.26 -17.42
N LYS A 119 9.37 10.79 -18.68
CA LYS A 119 8.48 11.33 -19.71
C LYS A 119 7.01 11.04 -19.43
N TYR A 120 6.69 9.81 -19.04
CA TYR A 120 5.34 9.39 -18.65
C TYR A 120 4.86 10.20 -17.45
N PHE A 121 5.72 10.36 -16.44
CA PHE A 121 5.46 11.14 -15.24
C PHE A 121 5.08 12.57 -15.59
N ARG A 122 5.93 13.31 -16.31
CA ARG A 122 5.68 14.71 -16.67
C ARG A 122 4.40 14.90 -17.48
N LYS A 123 4.06 13.96 -18.36
CA LYS A 123 2.94 14.10 -19.30
C LYS A 123 1.61 13.62 -18.71
N GLU A 124 1.63 12.47 -18.03
CA GLU A 124 0.41 11.75 -17.64
C GLU A 124 0.19 11.76 -16.12
N VAL A 125 1.25 11.81 -15.28
CA VAL A 125 1.11 11.66 -13.82
C VAL A 125 1.09 13.02 -13.11
N MET A 126 2.07 13.87 -13.41
CA MET A 126 2.27 15.17 -12.77
C MET A 126 1.03 16.08 -12.81
N PRO A 127 0.21 16.13 -13.88
CA PRO A 127 -1.02 16.93 -13.89
C PRO A 127 -2.08 16.53 -12.84
N HIS A 128 -2.00 15.31 -12.30
CA HIS A 128 -2.91 14.81 -11.28
C HIS A 128 -2.34 14.87 -9.86
N ILE A 129 -1.10 15.36 -9.70
CA ILE A 129 -0.43 15.44 -8.40
C ILE A 129 -0.46 16.88 -7.91
N THR A 130 -0.92 17.05 -6.67
CA THR A 130 -0.80 18.32 -5.93
C THR A 130 -0.12 18.03 -4.59
N PRO A 131 1.14 18.44 -4.39
CA PRO A 131 1.82 18.27 -3.11
C PRO A 131 1.14 19.11 -2.02
N LEU A 132 0.77 18.47 -0.91
CA LEU A 132 0.21 19.11 0.27
C LEU A 132 1.33 19.36 1.27
N LEU A 133 1.79 20.61 1.38
CA LEU A 133 2.82 20.98 2.33
C LEU A 133 2.28 20.95 3.76
N MET A 134 3.00 20.26 4.65
CA MET A 134 2.73 20.33 6.08
C MET A 134 3.31 21.64 6.61
N LYS A 135 2.44 22.56 7.02
CA LYS A 135 2.82 23.79 7.71
C LYS A 135 2.16 23.81 9.07
N ASP A 136 2.84 24.35 10.08
CA ASP A 136 2.36 24.37 11.48
C ASP A 136 0.97 25.01 11.65
N GLU A 137 0.56 25.87 10.72
CA GLU A 137 -0.72 26.59 10.75
C GLU A 137 -1.87 25.83 10.07
N ILE A 138 -1.58 24.79 9.28
CA ILE A 138 -2.57 24.06 8.48
C ILE A 138 -2.63 22.62 8.95
N ASP A 139 -3.78 22.22 9.49
CA ASP A 139 -4.08 20.83 9.79
C ASP A 139 -4.38 20.08 8.49
N VAL A 140 -3.32 19.69 7.78
CA VAL A 140 -3.36 18.91 6.53
C VAL A 140 -4.15 17.61 6.68
N LEU A 141 -4.26 17.07 7.91
CA LEU A 141 -5.01 15.85 8.20
C LEU A 141 -6.51 16.02 7.93
N GLN A 142 -7.05 17.25 7.99
CA GLN A 142 -8.46 17.51 7.69
C GLN A 142 -8.83 17.34 6.22
N PHE A 143 -7.82 17.41 5.34
CA PHE A 143 -8.01 17.28 3.89
C PHE A 143 -7.63 15.90 3.36
N LEU A 144 -7.11 15.01 4.23
CA LEU A 144 -6.79 13.65 3.83
C LEU A 144 -8.07 12.87 3.59
N LYS A 145 -8.10 12.21 2.44
CA LYS A 145 -9.19 11.32 2.06
C LYS A 145 -9.00 9.98 2.75
N ASP A 146 -10.07 9.47 3.33
CA ASP A 146 -10.09 8.11 3.89
C ASP A 146 -9.87 7.09 2.77
N GLU A 147 -9.14 6.00 3.07
CA GLU A 147 -8.79 4.92 2.13
C GLU A 147 -7.77 5.26 1.01
N TYR A 148 -7.28 6.50 0.94
CA TYR A 148 -6.27 6.88 -0.06
C TYR A 148 -4.86 6.59 0.45
N ALA A 149 -3.99 6.17 -0.47
CA ALA A 149 -2.57 5.99 -0.19
C ALA A 149 -1.83 7.31 -0.45
N TYR A 150 -0.96 7.68 0.49
CA TYR A 150 -0.17 8.90 0.43
C TYR A 150 1.32 8.56 0.49
N ILE A 151 2.14 9.39 -0.16
CA ILE A 151 3.60 9.39 0.03
C ILE A 151 3.94 10.60 0.88
N ALA A 152 4.47 10.36 2.08
CA ALA A 152 5.10 11.38 2.90
C ALA A 152 6.50 11.66 2.37
N VAL A 153 6.76 12.90 2.02
CA VAL A 153 8.04 13.37 1.50
C VAL A 153 8.70 14.23 2.56
N GLU A 154 9.96 13.92 2.86
CA GLU A 154 10.84 14.78 3.64
C GLU A 154 11.82 15.48 2.69
N LEU A 155 11.83 16.81 2.77
CA LEU A 155 12.75 17.70 2.08
C LEU A 155 13.68 18.30 3.14
N ARG A 156 14.96 17.93 3.13
CA ARG A 156 15.93 18.41 4.12
C ARG A 156 16.86 19.42 3.48
N LYS A 157 16.98 20.60 4.10
CA LYS A 157 17.97 21.64 3.77
C LYS A 157 18.68 22.06 5.05
N GLU A 158 19.99 21.84 5.12
CA GLU A 158 20.78 22.07 6.34
C GLU A 158 20.12 21.39 7.57
N ASP A 159 19.81 22.15 8.62
CA ASP A 159 19.14 21.69 9.85
C ASP A 159 17.60 21.81 9.80
N HIS A 160 17.02 22.12 8.63
CA HIS A 160 15.59 22.30 8.46
C HIS A 160 14.99 21.20 7.58
N SER A 161 14.03 20.44 8.14
CA SER A 161 13.19 19.51 7.39
C SER A 161 11.82 20.14 7.11
N GLN A 162 11.37 20.03 5.87
CA GLN A 162 10.01 20.33 5.43
C GLN A 162 9.33 19.04 4.99
N TYR A 163 8.05 18.91 5.31
CA TYR A 163 7.28 17.72 4.97
C TYR A 163 6.19 18.05 3.96
N ALA A 164 5.95 17.13 3.04
CA ALA A 164 4.85 17.20 2.09
C ALA A 164 4.14 15.85 1.99
N LEU A 165 2.86 15.86 1.65
CA LEU A 165 2.10 14.67 1.31
C LEU A 165 1.75 14.70 -0.18
N ILE A 166 1.93 13.56 -0.83
CA ILE A 166 1.48 13.34 -2.20
C ILE A 166 0.42 12.26 -2.19
N GLU A 167 -0.80 12.62 -2.58
CA GLU A 167 -1.86 11.65 -2.85
C GLU A 167 -1.50 10.83 -4.10
N ILE A 168 -1.62 9.51 -4.03
CA ILE A 168 -1.44 8.65 -5.19
C ILE A 168 -2.74 8.66 -6.01
N PRO A 169 -2.75 9.18 -7.26
CA PRO A 169 -3.98 9.49 -7.98
C PRO A 169 -4.60 8.27 -8.69
N THR A 170 -4.94 7.22 -7.92
CA THR A 170 -5.49 5.97 -8.47
C THR A 170 -6.90 6.08 -9.05
N ASP A 171 -7.61 7.17 -8.76
CA ASP A 171 -8.93 7.45 -9.37
C ASP A 171 -8.84 7.84 -10.84
N HIS A 172 -7.69 8.39 -11.24
CA HIS A 172 -7.47 8.91 -12.58
C HIS A 172 -6.49 8.06 -13.39
N LEU A 173 -5.58 7.37 -12.70
CA LEU A 173 -4.50 6.60 -13.33
C LEU A 173 -4.46 5.16 -12.83
N PRO A 174 -4.11 4.20 -13.70
CA PRO A 174 -3.97 2.81 -13.27
C PRO A 174 -2.82 2.67 -12.27
N ARG A 175 -3.08 1.99 -11.15
CA ARG A 175 -2.05 1.69 -10.13
C ARG A 175 -0.89 0.86 -10.68
N PHE A 176 -1.14 0.01 -11.67
CA PHE A 176 -0.14 -0.80 -12.35
C PHE A 176 0.13 -0.23 -13.74
N VAL A 177 1.35 0.24 -13.98
CA VAL A 177 1.78 0.82 -15.25
C VAL A 177 2.70 -0.16 -15.98
N MET A 178 2.37 -0.45 -17.24
CA MET A 178 3.22 -1.26 -18.10
C MET A 178 4.38 -0.41 -18.65
N VAL A 179 5.61 -0.80 -18.33
CA VAL A 179 6.81 -0.15 -18.86
C VAL A 179 7.14 -0.77 -20.23
N PRO A 180 7.36 0.03 -21.27
CA PRO A 180 7.72 -0.50 -22.59
C PRO A 180 9.08 -1.19 -22.53
N GLU A 181 9.20 -2.24 -23.33
CA GLU A 181 10.39 -3.07 -23.38
C GLU A 181 11.19 -2.80 -24.63
N GLN A 182 12.51 -2.98 -24.52
CA GLN A 182 13.41 -2.96 -25.67
C GLN A 182 13.01 -4.02 -26.70
N LYS A 183 13.07 -3.68 -27.99
CA LYS A 183 12.70 -4.59 -29.10
C LYS A 183 13.47 -5.92 -28.96
N GLY A 184 12.73 -7.03 -29.05
CA GLY A 184 13.29 -8.39 -28.97
C GLY A 184 13.26 -9.03 -27.58
N LYS A 185 13.01 -8.27 -26.50
CA LYS A 185 12.81 -8.84 -25.17
C LYS A 185 11.36 -9.31 -25.01
N ARG A 186 11.16 -10.60 -24.71
CA ARG A 186 9.86 -11.18 -24.30
C ARG A 186 9.60 -11.00 -22.79
N ARG A 187 9.92 -9.82 -22.27
CA ARG A 187 9.73 -9.43 -20.86
C ARG A 187 8.44 -8.60 -20.78
N LYS A 188 7.73 -8.68 -19.66
CA LYS A 188 6.64 -7.75 -19.33
C LYS A 188 6.98 -7.10 -18.00
N THR A 189 7.40 -5.84 -18.04
CA THR A 189 7.70 -5.07 -16.83
C THR A 189 6.48 -4.24 -16.43
N ILE A 190 6.09 -4.36 -15.17
CA ILE A 190 5.05 -3.60 -14.50
C ILE A 190 5.74 -2.84 -13.37
N ILE A 191 5.40 -1.56 -13.23
CA ILE A 191 5.80 -0.75 -12.09
C ILE A 191 4.55 -0.18 -11.43
N LEU A 192 4.59 0.00 -10.11
CA LEU A 192 3.50 0.65 -9.40
C LEU A 192 3.56 2.17 -9.58
N LEU A 193 2.39 2.82 -9.57
CA LEU A 193 2.29 4.26 -9.68
C LEU A 193 3.03 4.99 -8.55
N ASP A 194 3.01 4.46 -7.33
CA ASP A 194 3.74 5.01 -6.20
C ASP A 194 5.27 4.92 -6.38
N SER A 195 5.78 3.86 -6.98
CA SER A 195 7.20 3.77 -7.36
C SER A 195 7.58 4.77 -8.46
N ILE A 196 6.69 5.04 -9.43
CA ILE A 196 6.91 6.10 -10.42
C ILE A 196 7.01 7.46 -9.73
N ILE A 197 6.08 7.75 -8.81
CA ILE A 197 6.08 9.03 -8.07
C ILE A 197 7.34 9.14 -7.22
N ARG A 198 7.74 8.09 -6.49
CA ARG A 198 8.98 8.05 -5.70
C ARG A 198 10.22 8.31 -6.54
N TYR A 199 10.31 7.68 -7.72
CA TYR A 199 11.40 7.92 -8.66
C TYR A 199 11.46 9.39 -9.14
N CYS A 200 10.29 10.03 -9.32
CA CYS A 200 10.18 11.39 -9.84
C CYS A 200 9.97 12.46 -8.77
N LEU A 201 10.26 12.21 -7.49
CA LEU A 201 10.10 13.22 -6.45
C LEU A 201 10.97 14.46 -6.71
N ASP A 202 12.22 14.27 -7.15
CA ASP A 202 13.10 15.39 -7.52
C ASP A 202 12.46 16.29 -8.59
N GLU A 203 11.81 15.70 -9.60
CA GLU A 203 11.12 16.43 -10.66
C GLU A 203 9.94 17.25 -10.13
N LEU A 204 9.28 16.80 -9.06
CA LEU A 204 8.17 17.52 -8.44
C LEU A 204 8.63 18.75 -7.63
N PHE A 205 9.72 18.62 -6.87
CA PHE A 205 10.08 19.63 -5.88
C PHE A 205 11.16 20.61 -6.35
N LYS A 206 12.10 20.22 -7.22
CA LYS A 206 13.24 21.06 -7.61
C LYS A 206 12.89 22.41 -8.26
N GLY A 207 11.68 22.53 -8.81
CA GLY A 207 11.21 23.78 -9.43
C GLY A 207 10.73 24.83 -8.42
N PHE A 208 10.48 24.44 -7.17
CA PHE A 208 9.81 25.26 -6.17
C PHE A 208 10.52 25.28 -4.80
N PHE A 209 11.36 24.28 -4.51
CA PHE A 209 12.03 24.11 -3.22
C PHE A 209 13.52 23.87 -3.42
N ASP A 210 14.31 24.46 -2.52
CA ASP A 210 15.71 24.09 -2.35
C ASP A 210 15.82 23.02 -1.26
N TYR A 211 16.59 21.96 -1.52
CA TYR A 211 16.86 20.90 -0.57
C TYR A 211 18.20 20.22 -0.90
N ASP A 212 18.85 19.67 0.12
CA ASP A 212 20.07 18.87 -0.01
C ASP A 212 19.73 17.37 -0.16
N GLU A 213 18.69 16.92 0.55
CA GLU A 213 18.23 15.54 0.56
C GLU A 213 16.72 15.45 0.44
N LEU A 214 16.26 14.37 -0.21
CA LEU A 214 14.86 14.08 -0.43
C LEU A 214 14.59 12.61 -0.15
N ALA A 215 13.62 12.33 0.73
CA ALA A 215 13.17 10.98 1.03
C ALA A 215 11.65 10.85 0.90
N GLY A 216 11.17 9.72 0.38
CA GLY A 216 9.76 9.42 0.20
C GLY A 216 9.36 8.13 0.91
N TYR A 217 8.37 8.22 1.80
CA TYR A 217 7.84 7.13 2.61
C TYR A 217 6.38 6.88 2.23
N ALA A 218 6.04 5.66 1.83
CA ALA A 218 4.65 5.29 1.64
C ALA A 218 3.95 5.21 3.01
N MET A 219 2.76 5.82 3.11
CA MET A 219 1.86 5.72 4.26
C MET A 219 0.62 4.92 3.90
#